data_AF-A0A3D2HCB8-F1
#
_entry.id   AF-A0A3D2HCB8-F1
#
_cell.length_a   1.000
_cell.length_b   1.000
_cell.length_c   1.000
_cell.angle_alpha   90.00
_cell.angle_beta   90.00
_cell.angle_gamma   90.00
#
_symmetry.space_group_name_H-M   'P 1'
#
loop_
_entity.id
_entity.type
_entity.pdbx_description
1 polymer ?
#
loop_
_entity_poly.entity_id
_entity_poly.type
_entity_poly.pdbx_seq_one_letter_code
_entity_poly.pdbx_strand_id
1 'polypeptide(L)'
;MKLIEQDETDDFQTVLKRFNLSAGDFELTETDTTDPQTDEIFALTGFVVVMQKSTGLKMQYPIGDGSRWVEEFERDIEKTCLTNNAPSNLIENTP
;
A
#
# COMPACT_ATOMS: atom_id res chain seq x y z
N MET A 1 0.43 14.03 -14.33
CA MET A 1 -0.03 14.43 -12.98
C MET A 1 0.62 13.52 -11.98
N LYS A 2 0.94 14.01 -10.78
CA LYS A 2 1.12 13.13 -9.62
C LYS A 2 -0.21 13.11 -8.90
N LEU A 3 -0.76 11.92 -8.72
CA LEU A 3 -1.98 11.69 -7.96
C LEU A 3 -1.67 11.51 -6.48
N ILE A 4 -0.43 11.08 -6.17
CA ILE A 4 0.07 11.02 -4.81
C ILE A 4 0.64 12.38 -4.41
N GLU A 5 0.12 12.93 -3.32
CA GLU A 5 0.59 14.17 -2.73
C GLU A 5 1.87 13.96 -1.89
N GLN A 6 2.56 15.06 -1.56
CA GLN A 6 3.83 14.99 -0.83
C GLN A 6 3.64 14.56 0.63
N ASP A 7 2.57 15.00 1.27
CA ASP A 7 2.16 14.58 2.61
C ASP A 7 1.84 13.08 2.66
N GLU A 8 1.14 12.54 1.67
CA GLU A 8 0.89 11.09 1.56
C GLU A 8 2.21 10.30 1.44
N THR A 9 3.18 10.84 0.69
CA THR A 9 4.51 10.24 0.58
C THR A 9 5.27 10.26 1.91
N ASP A 10 5.16 11.36 2.67
CA ASP A 10 5.81 11.52 3.96
C ASP A 10 5.18 10.59 5.02
N ASP A 11 3.86 10.43 4.99
CA ASP A 11 3.13 9.48 5.84
C ASP A 11 3.50 8.03 5.50
N PHE A 12 3.58 7.68 4.21
CA PHE A 12 4.05 6.37 3.77
C PHE A 12 5.46 6.06 4.30
N GLN A 13 6.40 7.00 4.20
CA GLN A 13 7.74 6.82 4.75
C GLN A 13 7.75 6.68 6.28
N THR A 14 6.83 7.36 6.96
CA THR A 14 6.66 7.27 8.42
C THR A 14 6.18 5.89 8.83
N VAL A 15 5.20 5.32 8.10
CA VAL A 15 4.74 3.95 8.29
C VAL A 15 5.90 2.97 8.10
N LEU A 16 6.64 3.08 7.00
CA LEU A 16 7.80 2.20 6.75
C LEU A 16 8.82 2.25 7.89
N LYS A 17 9.17 3.46 8.38
CA LYS A 17 10.08 3.62 9.53
C LYS A 17 9.52 2.98 10.80
N ARG A 18 8.22 3.11 11.06
CA ARG A 18 7.54 2.50 12.22
C ARG A 18 7.67 0.98 12.22
N PHE A 19 7.54 0.35 11.06
CA PHE A 19 7.68 -1.11 10.88
C PHE A 19 9.13 -1.56 10.56
N ASN A 20 10.10 -0.64 10.64
CA ASN A 20 11.52 -0.90 10.35
C ASN A 20 11.75 -1.48 8.93
N LEU A 21 10.92 -1.03 7.98
CA LEU A 21 10.97 -1.37 6.56
C LEU A 21 11.80 -0.35 5.78
N SER A 22 12.57 -0.81 4.79
CA SER A 22 13.40 0.06 3.97
C SER A 22 12.58 0.66 2.83
N ALA A 23 12.48 1.98 2.74
CA ALA A 23 11.78 2.63 1.62
C ALA A 23 12.35 2.29 0.25
N GLY A 24 13.65 1.97 0.16
CA GLY A 24 14.27 1.51 -1.09
C GLY A 24 13.85 0.10 -1.51
N ASP A 25 13.25 -0.67 -0.60
CA ASP A 25 12.64 -1.98 -0.87
C ASP A 25 11.24 -1.84 -1.48
N PHE A 26 10.63 -0.66 -1.39
CA PHE A 26 9.29 -0.41 -1.92
C PHE A 26 9.36 0.41 -3.21
N GLU A 27 8.47 0.08 -4.14
CA GLU A 27 8.28 0.81 -5.39
C GLU A 27 6.82 1.22 -5.50
N LEU A 28 6.59 2.51 -5.69
CA LEU A 28 5.26 3.10 -5.88
C LEU A 28 5.05 3.33 -7.37
N THR A 29 4.02 2.74 -7.95
CA THR A 29 3.62 2.95 -9.34
C THR A 29 2.21 3.53 -9.39
N GLU A 30 2.11 4.80 -9.78
CA GLU A 30 0.83 5.50 -9.95
C GLU A 30 0.25 5.17 -11.34
N THR A 31 -1.02 4.79 -11.38
CA THR A 31 -1.79 4.65 -12.62
C THR A 31 -2.98 5.59 -12.58
N ASP A 32 -3.00 6.53 -13.52
CA ASP A 32 -4.11 7.43 -13.76
C ASP A 32 -5.17 6.69 -14.60
N THR A 33 -6.39 6.59 -14.06
CA THR A 33 -7.53 5.99 -14.76
C THR A 33 -8.56 7.01 -15.19
N THR A 34 -8.24 8.30 -15.10
CA THR A 34 -9.13 9.37 -15.54
C THR A 34 -9.40 9.20 -17.03
N ASP A 35 -10.63 8.82 -17.37
CA ASP A 35 -11.06 8.62 -18.74
C ASP A 35 -11.22 10.00 -19.41
N PRO A 36 -10.41 10.35 -20.42
CA PRO A 36 -10.52 11.65 -21.08
C PRO A 36 -11.73 11.77 -22.03
N GLN A 37 -12.51 10.71 -22.24
CA GLN A 37 -13.65 10.70 -23.16
C GLN A 37 -15.03 10.89 -22.50
N THR A 38 -15.13 10.80 -21.17
CA THR A 38 -16.42 11.05 -20.50
C THR A 38 -16.52 12.54 -20.17
N ASP A 39 -17.54 13.20 -20.71
CA ASP A 39 -17.91 14.61 -20.43
C ASP A 39 -18.52 14.76 -19.02
N GLU A 40 -18.05 13.92 -18.08
CA GLU A 40 -18.51 13.85 -16.71
C GLU A 40 -17.35 14.32 -15.82
N ILE A 41 -17.62 15.37 -15.02
CA ILE A 41 -16.68 15.96 -14.05
C ILE A 41 -16.50 14.97 -12.89
N PHE A 42 -15.81 13.84 -13.14
CA PHE A 42 -15.47 12.91 -12.08
C PHE A 42 -14.13 13.30 -11.45
N ALA A 43 -14.04 13.07 -10.15
CA ALA A 43 -12.81 13.24 -9.39
C ALA A 43 -11.68 12.48 -10.09
N LEU A 44 -10.47 13.09 -10.10
CA LEU A 44 -9.24 12.41 -10.48
C LEU A 44 -9.17 11.10 -9.70
N THR A 45 -9.33 9.99 -10.42
CA THR A 45 -9.38 8.65 -9.83
C THR A 45 -8.29 7.83 -10.49
N GLY A 46 -7.46 7.23 -9.65
CA GLY A 46 -6.40 6.34 -10.07
C GLY A 46 -6.16 5.28 -9.02
N PHE A 47 -5.06 4.56 -9.20
CA PHE A 47 -4.56 3.64 -8.18
C PHE A 47 -3.05 3.71 -8.07
N VAL A 48 -2.55 3.52 -6.85
CA VAL A 48 -1.14 3.27 -6.60
C VAL A 48 -0.93 1.78 -6.41
N VAL A 49 0.08 1.24 -7.09
CA VAL A 49 0.60 -0.09 -6.85
C VAL A 49 1.87 0.04 -6.02
N VAL A 50 1.83 -0.48 -4.79
CA VAL A 50 2.97 -0.60 -3.90
C VAL A 50 3.55 -2.00 -4.05
N MET A 51 4.76 -2.11 -4.62
CA MET A 51 5.48 -3.36 -4.75
C MET A 51 6.64 -3.42 -3.77
N GLN A 52 6.69 -4.47 -2.95
CA GLN A 52 7.84 -4.79 -2.14
C GLN A 52 8.80 -5.69 -2.92
N LYS A 53 10.05 -5.24 -3.13
CA LYS A 53 11.07 -5.95 -3.91
C LYS A 53 11.56 -7.21 -3.22
N SER A 54 11.75 -7.17 -1.90
CA SER A 54 12.27 -8.31 -1.13
C SER A 54 11.34 -9.51 -1.11
N THR A 55 10.02 -9.29 -1.02
CA THR A 55 9.02 -10.37 -0.95
C THR A 55 8.30 -10.61 -2.27
N GLY A 56 8.35 -9.65 -3.20
CA GLY A 56 7.55 -9.64 -4.43
C GLY A 56 6.07 -9.31 -4.20
N LEU A 57 5.68 -8.93 -2.97
CA LEU A 57 4.30 -8.60 -2.64
C LEU A 57 3.88 -7.33 -3.37
N LYS A 58 2.71 -7.38 -4.01
CA LYS A 58 2.10 -6.23 -4.69
C LYS A 58 0.77 -5.92 -4.04
N MET A 59 0.60 -4.66 -3.64
CA MET A 59 -0.63 -4.16 -3.05
C MET A 59 -1.10 -2.97 -3.90
N GLN A 60 -2.40 -2.91 -4.16
CA GLN A 60 -3.00 -1.87 -4.99
C GLN A 60 -4.04 -1.13 -4.17
N TYR A 61 -3.95 0.20 -4.16
CA TYR A 61 -4.84 1.07 -3.41
C TYR A 61 -5.40 2.19 -4.30
N PRO A 62 -6.66 2.57 -4.12
CA PRO A 62 -7.23 3.71 -4.84
C PRO A 62 -6.58 5.02 -4.39
N ILE A 63 -6.26 5.89 -5.33
CA ILE A 63 -5.72 7.25 -5.09
C ILE A 63 -6.59 8.29 -5.80
N GLY A 64 -6.61 9.52 -5.28
CA GLY A 64 -7.48 10.59 -5.74
C GLY A 64 -8.00 11.46 -4.59
N ASP A 65 -9.02 12.27 -4.87
CA ASP A 65 -9.60 13.18 -3.88
C ASP A 65 -10.23 12.39 -2.71
N GLY A 66 -9.73 12.63 -1.49
CA GLY A 66 -10.19 11.94 -0.27
C GLY A 66 -9.66 10.52 -0.10
N SER A 67 -8.64 10.10 -0.86
CA SER A 67 -8.05 8.78 -0.72
C SER A 67 -7.32 8.61 0.61
N ARG A 68 -7.30 7.39 1.15
CA ARG A 68 -6.63 7.02 2.41
C ARG A 68 -5.71 5.83 2.23
N TRP A 69 -5.07 5.76 1.06
CA TRP A 69 -4.28 4.60 0.66
C TRP A 69 -3.15 4.30 1.65
N VAL A 70 -2.58 5.33 2.29
CA VAL A 70 -1.53 5.15 3.30
C VAL A 70 -2.06 4.45 4.56
N GLU A 71 -3.27 4.80 5.03
CA GLU A 71 -3.92 4.13 6.17
C GLU A 71 -4.23 2.66 5.84
N GLU A 72 -4.68 2.38 4.61
CA GLU A 72 -4.93 1.02 4.15
C GLU A 72 -3.63 0.20 4.04
N PHE A 73 -2.58 0.80 3.49
CA PHE A 73 -1.25 0.21 3.44
C PHE A 73 -0.70 -0.12 4.83
N GLU A 74 -0.81 0.80 5.79
CA GLU A 74 -0.38 0.57 7.17
C GLU A 74 -1.08 -0.65 7.77
N ARG A 75 -2.41 -0.75 7.60
CA ARG A 75 -3.18 -1.89 8.11
C ARG A 75 -2.77 -3.21 7.47
N ASP A 76 -2.41 -3.22 6.19
CA ASP A 76 -1.98 -4.44 5.51
C ASP A 76 -0.55 -4.85 5.88
N ILE A 77 0.36 -3.90 6.07
CA ILE A 77 1.68 -4.16 6.66
C ILE A 77 1.55 -4.70 8.07
N GLU A 78 0.69 -4.10 8.91
CA GLU A 78 0.45 -4.57 10.28
C GLU A 78 -0.02 -6.02 10.28
N LYS A 79 -1.02 -6.37 9.45
CA LYS A 79 -1.47 -7.77 9.30
C LYS A 79 -0.35 -8.68 8.83
N THR A 80 0.43 -8.25 7.83
CA THR A 80 1.51 -9.07 7.26
C THR A 80 2.62 -9.31 8.29
N CYS A 81 3.03 -8.29 9.03
CA CYS A 81 4.01 -8.41 10.12
C CYS A 81 3.51 -9.28 11.28
N LEU A 82 2.21 -9.21 11.61
CA LEU A 82 1.58 -10.08 12.60
C LEU A 82 1.57 -11.54 12.14
N THR A 83 1.29 -11.81 10.86
CA THR A 83 1.30 -13.19 10.33
C THR A 83 2.70 -13.80 10.27
N ASN A 84 3.75 -13.01 10.00
CA ASN A 84 5.14 -13.49 9.99
C ASN A 84 5.75 -13.68 11.39
N ASN A 85 5.10 -13.18 12.45
CA ASN A 85 5.47 -13.42 13.85
C ASN A 85 4.60 -14.47 14.55
N ALA A 86 3.66 -15.11 13.86
CA ALA A 86 2.96 -16.26 14.42
C ALA A 86 3.98 -17.41 14.55
N PRO A 87 4.28 -17.91 15.77
CA PRO A 87 5.06 -19.12 15.89
C PRO A 87 4.28 -20.22 15.16
N SER A 88 4.92 -20.84 14.15
CA SER A 88 4.47 -22.08 13.53
C SER A 88 4.58 -23.25 14.51
N ASN A 89 3.88 -23.13 15.64
CA ASN A 89 3.87 -24.09 16.72
C ASN A 89 2.45 -24.24 17.28
N LEU A 90 1.56 -24.74 16.42
CA LEU A 90 0.46 -25.58 16.84
C LEU A 90 0.66 -26.93 16.17
N ILE A 91 1.61 -27.69 16.72
CA ILE A 91 1.53 -29.14 16.69
C ILE A 91 0.42 -29.57 17.63
N GLU A 92 -0.71 -30.02 17.09
CA GLU A 92 -1.48 -31.07 17.77
C GLU A 92 -1.44 -32.29 16.86
N ASN A 93 -0.34 -33.04 17.03
CA ASN A 93 -0.40 -34.47 16.89
C ASN A 93 -1.34 -35.03 17.97
N THR A 94 -1.84 -36.23 17.66
CA THR A 94 -2.38 -37.30 18.52
C THR A 94 -3.89 -37.31 18.77
N PRO A 95 -4.56 -38.48 18.83
CA PRO A 95 -4.12 -39.87 18.54
C PRO A 95 -4.64 -40.46 17.22
#